data_AF-A0A1S9CZV3-F1
#
_entry.id   AF-A0A1S9CZV3-F1
#
_cell.length_a   1.000
_cell.length_b   1.000
_cell.length_c   1.000
_cell.angle_alpha   90.00
_cell.angle_beta   90.00
_cell.angle_gamma   90.00
#
_symmetry.space_group_name_H-M   'P 1'
#
loop_
_entity.id
_entity.type
_entity.pdbx_description
1 polymer ?
#
loop_
_entity_poly.entity_id
_entity_poly.type
_entity_poly.pdbx_seq_one_letter_code
_entity_poly.pdbx_strand_id
1 'polypeptide(L)' 'MLKVKLATALMGISAIHLLKTFINAEHIPEKAIMWQVIIHMTFVFSALAMAYTDKIMTSTVLMTKRH' A
#
# COMPACT_ATOMS: atom_id res chain seq x y z
N MET A 1 9.69 -5.84 -10.16
CA MET A 1 8.28 -6.12 -10.53
C MET A 1 7.51 -7.11 -9.64
N LEU A 2 7.96 -8.35 -9.38
CA LEU A 2 7.18 -9.32 -8.57
C LEU A 2 6.89 -8.86 -7.14
N LYS A 3 7.90 -8.28 -6.47
CA LYS A 3 7.79 -7.75 -5.10
C LYS A 3 6.76 -6.61 -4.99
N VAL A 4 6.73 -5.70 -5.97
CA VAL A 4 5.77 -4.58 -6.03
C VAL A 4 4.34 -5.09 -6.26
N LYS A 5 4.15 -6.05 -7.17
CA LYS A 5 2.83 -6.66 -7.44
C LYS A 5 2.21 -7.30 -6.20
N LEU A 6 3.03 -7.99 -5.39
CA LEU A 6 2.60 -8.56 -4.11
C LEU A 6 2.17 -7.49 -3.11
N ALA A 7 2.94 -6.41 -2.95
CA ALA A 7 2.59 -5.32 -2.05
C ALA A 7 1.30 -4.60 -2.47
N THR A 8 1.09 -4.37 -3.77
CA THR A 8 -0.15 -3.79 -4.30
C THR A 8 -1.36 -4.69 -4.05
N ALA A 9 -1.21 -6.01 -4.18
CA ALA A 9 -2.29 -6.97 -3.89
C ALA A 9 -2.70 -6.94 -2.40
N LEU A 10 -1.74 -6.91 -1.48
CA LEU A 10 -2.00 -6.82 -0.04
C LEU A 10 -2.70 -5.51 0.34
N MET A 11 -2.27 -4.39 -0.26
CA MET A 11 -2.93 -3.08 -0.09
C MET A 11 -4.39 -3.11 -0.58
N GLY A 12 -4.66 -3.76 -1.72
CA GLY A 12 -6.01 -3.91 -2.28
C GLY A 12 -6.95 -4.72 -1.38
N ILE A 13 -6.46 -5.82 -0.79
CA ILE A 13 -7.25 -6.63 0.17
C ILE A 13 -7.60 -5.78 1.41
N SER A 14 -6.64 -4.99 1.92
CA SER A 14 -6.88 -4.07 3.03
C SER A 14 -7.94 -3.00 2.70
N ALA A 15 -7.95 -2.46 1.47
CA ALA A 15 -8.95 -1.47 1.04
C ALA A 15 -10.39 -2.01 1.04
N ILE A 16 -10.59 -3.27 0.61
CA ILE A 16 -11.90 -3.94 0.66
C ILE A 16 -12.40 -4.04 2.11
N HIS A 17 -11.49 -4.33 3.03
CA HIS A 17 -11.82 -4.41 4.45
C HIS A 17 -12.28 -3.04 4.98
N LEU A 18 -11.56 -1.97 4.64
CA LEU A 18 -11.93 -0.60 5.03
C LEU A 18 -13.28 -0.19 4.44
N LEU A 19 -13.58 -0.58 3.21
CA LEU A 19 -14.87 -0.31 2.56
C LEU A 19 -16.04 -1.01 3.28
N LYS A 20 -15.84 -2.27 3.71
CA LYS A 20 -16.84 -2.99 4.52
C LYS A 20 -17.07 -2.28 5.87
N THR A 21 -16.01 -1.82 6.53
CA THR A 21 -16.10 -1.05 7.76
C THR A 21 -16.81 0.28 7.52
N PHE A 22 -16.52 0.97 6.42
CA PHE A 22 -17.11 2.26 6.08
C PHE A 22 -18.63 2.15 5.82
N ILE A 23 -19.07 1.11 5.12
CA ILE A 23 -20.49 0.86 4.87
C ILE A 23 -21.26 0.55 6.16
N ASN A 24 -20.61 -0.07 7.15
CA ASN A 24 -21.22 -0.43 8.44
C ASN A 24 -20.70 0.43 9.61
N ALA A 25 -20.26 1.67 9.35
CA ALA A 25 -19.54 2.48 10.33
C ALA A 25 -20.39 2.81 11.57
N GLU A 26 -21.69 2.99 11.42
CA GLU A 26 -22.62 3.30 12.53
C GLU A 26 -22.66 2.21 13.62
N HIS A 27 -22.34 0.96 13.26
CA HIS A 27 -22.37 -0.18 14.17
C HIS A 27 -20.98 -0.65 14.61
N ILE A 28 -19.91 0.05 14.18
CA ILE A 28 -18.54 -0.32 14.51
C ILE A 28 -17.96 0.69 15.50
N PRO A 29 -17.31 0.24 16.59
CA PRO A 29 -16.68 1.15 17.53
C PRO A 29 -15.63 2.02 16.83
N GLU A 30 -15.70 3.32 17.05
CA GLU A 30 -14.82 4.33 16.43
C GLU A 30 -13.33 3.97 16.54
N LYS A 31 -12.91 3.46 17.69
CA LYS A 31 -11.53 3.00 17.94
C LYS A 31 -11.09 1.92 16.93
N ALA A 32 -11.96 0.99 16.57
CA ALA A 32 -11.64 -0.06 15.59
C ALA A 32 -11.50 0.51 14.18
N ILE A 33 -12.38 1.45 13.80
CA ILE A 33 -12.30 2.18 12.51
C ILE A 33 -10.98 2.95 12.44
N MET A 34 -10.62 3.68 13.50
CA MET A 34 -9.39 4.45 13.58
C MET A 34 -8.15 3.56 13.38
N TRP A 35 -8.07 2.40 14.05
CA TRP A 35 -6.95 1.47 13.86
C TRP A 35 -6.90 0.89 12.44
N GLN A 36 -8.03 0.58 11.82
CA GLN A 36 -8.03 0.10 10.43
C GLN A 36 -7.53 1.17 9.46
N VAL A 37 -7.94 2.43 9.64
CA VAL A 37 -7.45 3.54 8.81
C VAL A 37 -5.94 3.73 8.99
N ILE A 38 -5.44 3.70 10.23
CA ILE A 38 -4.00 3.83 10.52
C ILE A 38 -3.19 2.71 9.85
N ILE A 39 -3.66 1.46 9.96
CA ILE A 39 -3.00 0.30 9.32
C ILE A 39 -3.04 0.44 7.80
N HIS A 40 -4.17 0.85 7.24
CA HIS A 40 -4.30 1.06 5.80
C HIS A 40 -3.34 2.14 5.29
N MET A 41 -3.23 3.27 6.00
CA MET A 41 -2.25 4.30 5.69
C MET A 41 -0.81 3.76 5.73
N THR A 42 -0.48 2.89 6.69
CA THR A 42 0.83 2.23 6.75
C THR A 42 1.10 1.38 5.51
N PHE A 43 0.11 0.66 4.99
CA PHE A 43 0.24 -0.09 3.73
C PHE A 43 0.41 0.82 2.51
N VAL A 44 -0.31 1.94 2.45
CA VAL A 44 -0.16 2.94 1.37
C VAL A 44 1.25 3.54 1.38
N PHE A 45 1.75 3.95 2.54
CA PHE A 45 3.13 4.45 2.66
C PHE A 45 4.17 3.40 2.28
N SER A 46 3.96 2.14 2.66
CA SER A 46 4.85 1.03 2.28
C SER A 46 4.86 0.81 0.77
N ALA A 47 3.70 0.87 0.12
CA ALA A 47 3.59 0.74 -1.33
C ALA A 47 4.28 1.91 -2.07
N LEU A 48 4.16 3.13 -1.56
CA LEU A 48 4.86 4.31 -2.09
C LEU A 48 6.38 4.18 -1.94
N ALA A 49 6.87 3.75 -0.78
CA ALA A 49 8.30 3.53 -0.56
C ALA A 49 8.87 2.44 -1.48
N MET A 50 8.12 1.36 -1.71
CA MET A 50 8.49 0.30 -2.64
C MET A 50 8.50 0.80 -4.10
N ALA A 51 7.49 1.57 -4.52
CA ALA A 51 7.45 2.18 -5.85
C ALA A 51 8.61 3.15 -6.08
N TYR A 52 8.95 3.94 -5.06
CA TYR A 52 10.09 4.85 -5.09
C TYR A 52 11.43 4.11 -5.21
N THR A 53 11.61 3.03 -4.45
CA THR A 53 12.81 2.17 -4.53
C THR A 53 12.92 1.51 -5.92
N ASP A 54 11.82 1.01 -6.47
CA ASP A 54 11.78 0.42 -7.83
C ASP A 54 12.13 1.45 -8.92
N LYS A 55 11.69 2.71 -8.76
CA LYS A 55 12.05 3.83 -9.64
C LYS A 55 13.54 4.17 -9.57
N ILE A 56 14.12 4.23 -8.37
CA ILE A 56 15.56 4.49 -8.21
C ILE A 56 16.37 3.36 -8.85
N MET A 57 16.05 2.12 -8.52
CA MET A 57 16.76 0.96 -9.05
C MET A 57 16.67 0.87 -10.57
N THR A 58 15.49 1.14 -11.15
CA THR A 58 15.33 1.21 -12.62
C THR A 58 16.18 2.33 -13.22
N SER A 59 16.24 3.49 -12.57
CA SER A 59 17.06 4.63 -13.02
C SER A 59 18.56 4.33 -12.97
N THR A 60 19.03 3.64 -11.92
CA THR A 60 20.43 3.18 -11.79
C THR A 60 20.77 2.13 -12.85
N VAL A 61 19.89 1.16 -13.10
CA VAL A 61 20.09 0.12 -14.13
C VAL A 61 20.18 0.72 -15.54
N LEU A 62 19.36 1.74 -15.85
CA LEU A 62 19.40 2.42 -17.15
C LEU A 62 20.71 3.20 -17.40
N MET A 63 21.34 3.77 -16.35
CA MET A 63 22.65 4.41 -16.47
C MET A 63 23.78 3.40 -16.72
N THR A 64 23.77 2.24 -16.04
CA THR A 64 24.76 1.19 -16.27
C THR A 64 24.73 0.64 -17.70
N LYS A 65 23.56 0.57 -18.34
CA LYS A 65 23.41 0.00 -19.69
C LYS A 65 23.91 0.91 -20.82
N ARG A 66 24.37 2.13 -20.50
CA ARG A 66 24.82 3.16 -21.46
C ARG A 66 26.35 3.21 -21.63
N HIS A 67 27.08 2.36 -20.92
CA HIS A 67 28.51 2.07 -21.11
C HIS A 67 28.68 0.62 -21.56
#